data_AF-A0A819U541-F1
#
_entry.id   AF-A0A819U541-F1
#
_cell.length_a   1.000
_cell.length_b   1.000
_cell.length_c   1.000
_cell.angle_alpha   90.00
_cell.angle_beta   90.00
_cell.angle_gamma   90.00
#
_symmetry.space_group_name_H-M   'P 1'
#
loop_
_entity.id
_entity.type
_entity.pdbx_description
1 polymer ?
#
loop_
_entity_poly.entity_id
_entity_poly.type
_entity_poly.pdbx_seq_one_letter_code
_entity_poly.pdbx_strand_id
1 'polypeptide(L)'
;MRGEKWIVITSIFYPTLAIHKFLNLTTHWNLIVIGDRKTPHDWLSRLYADRSRILFLPIDEQSSLGYSILNYLPQGSYARKNIGYLVAIACGARIIFESDDDNLLETNDIGILPKISDSQTVPWIAFRRQRSPFINIYGSFGHPHIWPRGFPVDELRNVTEDGWHSVRRNQGNMIHAYIQQYLADLDPDVDALYRLAHPLSIGRIKFDQDQPPIALQPFTFSPYNTQNTVTHYEAFWGLYLPVTTTFRVCDIWRGFWAQRLLWDIGGRLVFGTATVKQVRNSHSYIKDMDEEHQLYHQSGSFVRFLASWSSSLPSIAKRIAQLARDIAQAGFWHSKEIDIIDAWLTDLRSVGYSFPSIISTASPNPVIQKRAAVCVTGTAECINKVWAQTDVNLRNRLHGDIDTFLFLSSSSPNRSLPLIPLATRLKRARSYKNTTVTILYEDRVIDTDIPADCPPQYRLSRHNTYSDSYYFQQLWALAECYNFVKDYEKRSNVKYQLFIHARADVVPQMPSNFDRKGALHVNTTLLILRNRYFPALHNGLVLGPIKFMYHYMTRWYSLGPCLLESMQHSEASLLIYLKRFTKIRIDRISTDRANAISYEPNICHENNNYS
;
A
#
# COMPACT_ATOMS: atom_id res chain seq x y z
N MET A 1 15.86 33.05 -15.82
CA MET A 1 16.14 31.60 -15.81
C MET A 1 14.98 30.86 -16.46
N ARG A 2 15.22 29.90 -17.35
CA ARG A 2 14.20 29.05 -17.99
C ARG A 2 14.66 27.59 -17.92
N GLY A 3 13.73 26.64 -17.87
CA GLY A 3 14.09 25.21 -17.95
C GLY A 3 12.95 24.28 -17.54
N GLU A 4 13.07 23.00 -17.90
CA GLU A 4 12.01 22.00 -17.70
C GLU A 4 12.04 21.33 -16.32
N LYS A 5 13.19 21.33 -15.63
CA LYS A 5 13.40 20.60 -14.37
C LYS A 5 13.71 21.58 -13.24
N TRP A 6 12.83 21.60 -12.24
CA TRP A 6 12.91 22.54 -11.12
C TRP A 6 12.88 21.82 -9.77
N ILE A 7 13.71 22.28 -8.85
CA ILE A 7 13.69 21.91 -7.44
C ILE A 7 13.11 23.09 -6.69
N VAL A 8 12.09 22.87 -5.87
CA VAL A 8 11.40 23.93 -5.11
C VAL A 8 11.54 23.67 -3.62
N ILE A 9 12.16 24.62 -2.91
CA ILE A 9 12.49 24.53 -1.49
C ILE A 9 12.08 25.82 -0.77
N THR A 10 11.65 25.70 0.48
CA THR A 10 11.62 26.81 1.44
C THR A 10 12.76 26.65 2.43
N SER A 11 13.39 27.73 2.86
CA SER A 11 14.44 27.66 3.88
C SER A 11 14.36 28.84 4.83
N ILE A 12 14.56 28.57 6.13
CA ILE A 12 14.73 29.59 7.18
C ILE A 12 16.17 29.63 7.72
N PHE A 13 17.08 28.90 7.10
CA PHE A 13 18.49 28.78 7.49
C PHE A 13 19.39 29.33 6.38
N TYR A 14 20.70 29.45 6.66
CA TYR A 14 21.71 29.63 5.61
C TYR A 14 21.78 28.41 4.67
N PRO A 15 22.37 28.53 3.46
CA PRO A 15 22.50 27.41 2.55
C PRO A 15 23.06 26.15 3.23
N THR A 16 22.27 25.07 3.20
CA THR A 16 22.63 23.79 3.82
C THR A 16 23.42 22.91 2.85
N LEU A 17 23.96 21.80 3.36
CA LEU A 17 24.59 20.77 2.51
C LEU A 17 23.65 20.25 1.43
N ALA A 18 22.34 20.16 1.69
CA ALA A 18 21.35 19.76 0.70
C ALA A 18 21.29 20.76 -0.47
N ILE A 19 21.31 22.06 -0.20
CA ILE A 19 21.34 23.12 -1.24
C ILE A 19 22.57 22.95 -2.13
N HIS A 20 23.75 22.78 -1.53
CA HIS A 20 24.99 22.53 -2.29
C HIS A 20 24.91 21.23 -3.10
N LYS A 21 24.30 20.18 -2.56
CA LYS A 21 24.08 18.91 -3.26
C LYS A 21 23.18 19.07 -4.48
N PHE A 22 22.06 19.79 -4.35
CA PHE A 22 21.14 20.08 -5.47
C PHE A 22 21.81 20.89 -6.58
N LEU A 23 22.69 21.82 -6.20
CA LEU A 23 23.51 22.58 -7.15
C LEU A 23 24.70 21.77 -7.70
N ASN A 24 24.89 20.51 -7.34
CA ASN A 24 25.96 19.66 -7.89
C ASN A 24 25.42 18.36 -8.52
N LEU A 25 24.11 18.30 -8.80
CA LEU A 25 23.53 17.17 -9.51
C LEU A 25 24.11 17.03 -10.92
N THR A 26 24.26 15.78 -11.37
CA THR A 26 24.78 15.45 -12.71
C THR A 26 23.81 15.90 -13.81
N THR A 27 22.51 15.66 -13.61
CA THR A 27 21.48 16.23 -14.47
C THR A 27 21.27 17.70 -14.10
N HIS A 28 21.11 18.54 -15.11
CA HIS A 28 20.80 19.94 -14.92
C HIS A 28 19.38 20.14 -14.32
N TRP A 29 19.32 20.62 -13.09
CA TRP A 29 18.11 21.12 -12.43
C TRP A 29 18.29 22.60 -12.06
N ASN A 30 17.24 23.39 -12.27
CA ASN A 30 17.12 24.72 -11.68
C ASN A 30 16.62 24.57 -10.24
N LEU A 31 17.12 25.40 -9.33
CA LEU A 31 16.71 25.43 -7.94
C LEU A 31 16.05 26.78 -7.63
N ILE A 32 14.89 26.75 -7.00
CA ILE A 32 14.26 27.93 -6.42
C ILE A 32 14.12 27.77 -4.91
N VAL A 33 14.62 28.77 -4.18
CA VAL A 33 14.56 28.84 -2.72
C VAL A 33 13.68 30.02 -2.33
N ILE A 34 12.57 29.71 -1.65
CA ILE A 34 11.62 30.69 -1.12
C ILE A 34 11.99 31.00 0.32
N GLY A 35 12.39 32.24 0.58
CA GLY A 35 12.65 32.74 1.92
C GLY A 35 11.36 33.02 2.71
N ASP A 36 11.46 33.03 4.02
CA ASP A 36 10.43 33.46 4.96
C ASP A 36 11.07 34.39 6.01
N ARG A 37 10.30 34.84 7.00
CA ARG A 37 10.68 35.84 8.01
C ARG A 37 11.99 35.55 8.73
N LYS A 38 12.36 34.28 8.87
CA LYS A 38 13.58 33.85 9.58
C LYS A 38 14.79 33.66 8.66
N THR A 39 14.60 33.71 7.35
CA THR A 39 15.68 33.50 6.38
C THR A 39 16.63 34.69 6.40
N PRO A 40 17.96 34.48 6.48
CA PRO A 40 18.93 35.57 6.46
C PRO A 40 18.84 36.41 5.17
N HIS A 41 18.90 37.74 5.28
CA HIS A 41 18.87 38.61 4.10
C HIS A 41 20.13 38.45 3.21
N ASP A 42 21.28 38.11 3.82
CA ASP A 42 22.54 37.85 3.14
C ASP A 42 22.67 36.39 2.66
N TRP A 43 21.58 35.60 2.62
CA TRP A 43 21.58 34.17 2.27
C TRP A 43 22.38 33.85 1.00
N LEU A 44 22.14 34.60 -0.07
CA LEU A 44 22.82 34.38 -1.35
C LEU A 44 24.31 34.67 -1.27
N SER A 45 24.74 35.62 -0.42
CA SER A 45 26.15 35.94 -0.21
C SER A 45 26.92 34.78 0.44
N ARG A 46 26.23 33.97 1.26
CA ARG A 46 26.78 32.78 1.93
C ARG A 46 26.74 31.51 1.08
N LEU A 47 26.20 31.59 -0.14
CA LEU A 47 26.18 30.46 -1.06
C LEU A 47 27.49 30.36 -1.83
N TYR A 48 28.28 29.34 -1.49
CA TYR A 48 29.51 28.94 -2.17
C TYR A 48 29.23 27.90 -3.28
N ALA A 49 28.56 28.31 -4.35
CA ALA A 49 28.24 27.48 -5.49
C ALA A 49 28.01 28.33 -6.75
N ASP A 50 27.97 27.69 -7.92
CA ASP A 50 27.52 28.35 -9.14
C ASP A 50 26.07 28.84 -8.97
N ARG A 51 25.85 30.14 -9.22
CA ARG A 51 24.55 30.80 -9.07
C ARG A 51 23.74 30.82 -10.36
N SER A 52 24.27 30.30 -11.47
CA SER A 52 23.60 30.29 -12.77
C SER A 52 22.27 29.49 -12.76
N ARG A 53 22.10 28.59 -11.80
CA ARG A 53 20.94 27.67 -11.67
C ARG A 53 20.12 27.86 -10.41
N ILE A 54 20.37 28.90 -9.62
CA ILE A 54 19.57 29.20 -8.43
C ILE A 54 18.78 30.51 -8.55
N LEU A 55 17.52 30.47 -8.14
CA LEU A 55 16.71 31.65 -7.87
C LEU A 55 16.40 31.70 -6.37
N PHE A 56 16.86 32.74 -5.68
CA PHE A 56 16.50 33.00 -4.30
C PHE A 56 15.47 34.13 -4.26
N LEU A 57 14.32 33.89 -3.61
CA LEU A 57 13.27 34.89 -3.44
C LEU A 57 13.12 35.25 -1.96
N PRO A 58 13.75 36.35 -1.49
CA PRO A 58 13.57 36.83 -0.12
C PRO A 58 12.13 37.29 0.10
N ILE A 59 11.70 37.30 1.37
CA ILE A 59 10.29 37.55 1.71
C ILE A 59 9.77 38.90 1.21
N ASP A 60 10.62 39.94 1.20
CA ASP A 60 10.25 41.30 0.82
C ASP A 60 9.97 41.42 -0.68
N GLU A 61 10.70 40.68 -1.51
CA GLU A 61 10.55 40.70 -2.97
C GLU A 61 9.34 39.89 -3.46
N GLN A 62 8.86 38.93 -2.66
CA GLN A 62 7.75 38.04 -3.07
C GLN A 62 6.46 38.81 -3.39
N SER A 63 6.21 39.93 -2.70
CA SER A 63 5.03 40.78 -2.92
C SER A 63 4.96 41.40 -4.33
N SER A 64 6.11 41.55 -5.00
CA SER A 64 6.21 42.19 -6.31
C SER A 64 5.84 41.27 -7.48
N LEU A 65 5.63 39.97 -7.23
CA LEU A 65 5.40 38.97 -8.28
C LEU A 65 4.01 39.05 -8.92
N GLY A 66 3.07 39.78 -8.31
CA GLY A 66 1.74 40.05 -8.88
C GLY A 66 0.78 38.86 -8.91
N TYR A 67 1.10 37.75 -8.22
CA TYR A 67 0.22 36.59 -8.10
C TYR A 67 -0.94 36.86 -7.13
N SER A 68 -2.14 36.44 -7.51
CA SER A 68 -3.38 36.59 -6.75
C SER A 68 -3.32 35.92 -5.38
N ILE A 69 -2.64 34.76 -5.29
CA ILE A 69 -2.51 33.98 -4.06
C ILE A 69 -1.72 34.72 -2.96
N LEU A 70 -0.86 35.68 -3.33
CA LEU A 70 -0.03 36.44 -2.37
C LEU A 70 -0.87 37.21 -1.34
N ASN A 71 -2.09 37.61 -1.69
CA ASN A 71 -3.02 38.30 -0.81
C ASN A 71 -3.45 37.43 0.39
N TYR A 72 -3.22 36.12 0.32
CA TYR A 72 -3.70 35.16 1.31
C TYR A 72 -2.57 34.45 2.07
N LEU A 73 -1.31 34.59 1.64
CA LEU A 73 -0.18 33.83 2.20
C LEU A 73 0.42 34.52 3.45
N PRO A 74 0.21 33.98 4.67
CA PRO A 74 0.80 34.55 5.87
C PRO A 74 2.32 34.39 5.88
N GLN A 75 3.01 35.23 6.65
CA GLN A 75 4.42 35.03 6.97
C GLN A 75 4.59 33.91 8.00
N GLY A 76 5.75 33.24 7.99
CA GLY A 76 6.03 32.11 8.88
C GLY A 76 5.20 30.88 8.56
N SER A 77 4.83 30.69 7.29
CA SER A 77 3.98 29.61 6.84
C SER A 77 4.63 28.85 5.69
N TYR A 78 4.64 27.53 5.82
CA TYR A 78 5.14 26.62 4.79
C TYR A 78 4.37 26.73 3.48
N ALA A 79 3.11 27.18 3.51
CA ALA A 79 2.32 27.39 2.30
C ALA A 79 2.90 28.47 1.37
N ARG A 80 3.88 29.29 1.82
CA ARG A 80 4.65 30.17 0.93
C ARG A 80 5.41 29.43 -0.17
N LYS A 81 5.66 28.13 -0.01
CA LYS A 81 6.21 27.27 -1.07
C LYS A 81 5.35 27.30 -2.36
N ASN A 82 4.05 27.60 -2.27
CA ASN A 82 3.16 27.82 -3.42
C ASN A 82 3.71 28.87 -4.41
N ILE A 83 4.40 29.90 -3.93
CA ILE A 83 5.03 30.94 -4.76
C ILE A 83 6.12 30.31 -5.65
N GLY A 84 6.93 29.42 -5.07
CA GLY A 84 7.99 28.74 -5.79
C GLY A 84 7.46 27.86 -6.91
N TYR A 85 6.31 27.21 -6.72
CA TYR A 85 5.65 26.45 -7.77
C TYR A 85 5.22 27.35 -8.94
N LEU A 86 4.54 28.47 -8.67
CA LEU A 86 4.11 29.40 -9.73
C LEU A 86 5.29 29.95 -10.52
N VAL A 87 6.37 30.35 -9.84
CA VAL A 87 7.58 30.84 -10.51
C VAL A 87 8.24 29.75 -11.36
N ALA A 88 8.37 28.52 -10.84
CA ALA A 88 8.91 27.40 -11.60
C ALA A 88 8.08 27.11 -12.87
N ILE A 89 6.75 27.09 -12.75
CA ILE A 89 5.83 26.89 -13.87
C ILE A 89 5.97 28.03 -14.89
N ALA A 90 5.96 29.29 -14.43
CA ALA A 90 6.16 30.46 -15.28
C ALA A 90 7.50 30.42 -16.04
N CYS A 91 8.53 29.81 -15.43
CA CYS A 91 9.85 29.61 -16.02
C CYS A 91 9.97 28.35 -16.90
N GLY A 92 8.87 27.64 -17.17
CA GLY A 92 8.80 26.54 -18.13
C GLY A 92 8.96 25.14 -17.53
N ALA A 93 8.74 24.96 -16.23
CA ALA A 93 8.79 23.65 -15.60
C ALA A 93 7.89 22.63 -16.30
N ARG A 94 8.41 21.41 -16.46
CA ARG A 94 7.70 20.19 -16.84
C ARG A 94 7.73 19.15 -15.73
N ILE A 95 8.73 19.23 -14.86
CA ILE A 95 8.87 18.39 -13.68
C ILE A 95 9.33 19.27 -12.52
N ILE A 96 8.66 19.14 -11.38
CA ILE A 96 9.03 19.78 -10.13
C ILE A 96 9.40 18.70 -9.12
N PHE A 97 10.59 18.83 -8.52
CA PHE A 97 11.01 18.07 -7.35
C PHE A 97 10.85 18.94 -6.10
N GLU A 98 10.04 18.46 -5.17
CA GLU A 98 9.76 19.10 -3.90
C GLU A 98 10.67 18.48 -2.84
N SER A 99 11.47 19.33 -2.20
CA SER A 99 12.34 18.92 -1.09
C SER A 99 12.34 19.97 0.02
N ASP A 100 12.87 19.58 1.16
CA ASP A 100 13.29 20.48 2.24
C ASP A 100 14.83 20.65 2.21
N ASP A 101 15.35 21.59 2.98
CA ASP A 101 16.78 21.91 3.06
C ASP A 101 17.55 21.00 4.03
N ASP A 102 16.88 20.07 4.72
CA ASP A 102 17.47 19.04 5.59
C ASP A 102 17.44 17.61 4.99
N ASN A 103 17.00 17.49 3.73
CA ASN A 103 16.98 16.22 3.00
C ASN A 103 18.21 16.08 2.10
N LEU A 104 19.15 15.21 2.51
CA LEU A 104 20.35 14.95 1.75
C LEU A 104 20.12 13.80 0.75
N LEU A 105 20.11 14.12 -0.54
CA LEU A 105 20.03 13.12 -1.60
C LEU A 105 21.22 12.15 -1.55
N GLU A 106 20.94 10.84 -1.56
CA GLU A 106 21.97 9.81 -1.53
C GLU A 106 22.67 9.66 -2.88
N THR A 107 21.94 9.85 -3.98
CA THR A 107 22.48 9.81 -5.34
C THR A 107 23.00 11.17 -5.77
N ASN A 108 23.74 11.22 -6.87
CA ASN A 108 24.13 12.47 -7.53
C ASN A 108 23.12 12.89 -8.61
N ASP A 109 22.02 12.16 -8.76
CA ASP A 109 21.04 12.45 -9.80
C ASP A 109 19.61 12.09 -9.39
N ILE A 110 18.72 13.08 -9.50
CA ILE A 110 17.26 12.92 -9.46
C ILE A 110 16.78 12.29 -10.78
N GLY A 111 17.52 12.44 -11.88
CA GLY A 111 17.20 11.89 -13.20
C GLY A 111 17.29 10.36 -13.31
N ILE A 112 17.89 9.68 -12.33
CA ILE A 112 17.84 8.22 -12.18
C ILE A 112 16.50 7.77 -11.57
N LEU A 113 15.77 8.71 -10.93
CA LEU A 113 14.42 8.45 -10.46
C LEU A 113 13.54 8.18 -11.69
N PRO A 114 12.86 7.02 -11.73
CA PRO A 114 12.32 6.51 -12.97
C PRO A 114 11.37 7.52 -13.63
N LYS A 115 11.58 7.77 -14.92
CA LYS A 115 10.48 8.14 -15.81
C LYS A 115 9.55 6.93 -15.85
N ILE A 116 8.67 6.86 -14.87
CA ILE A 116 7.71 5.77 -14.74
C ILE A 116 6.70 5.93 -15.88
N SER A 117 6.90 5.15 -16.94
CA SER A 117 6.05 5.19 -18.13
C SER A 117 5.66 3.81 -18.64
N ASP A 118 6.10 2.72 -17.99
CA ASP A 118 5.69 1.37 -18.41
C ASP A 118 5.56 0.36 -17.25
N SER A 119 5.09 -0.84 -17.59
CA SER A 119 4.85 -1.92 -16.64
C SER A 119 6.12 -2.59 -16.10
N GLN A 120 7.27 -2.40 -16.75
CA GLN A 120 8.54 -2.95 -16.29
C GLN A 120 9.11 -2.10 -15.15
N THR A 121 8.89 -0.79 -15.20
CA THR A 121 9.33 0.16 -14.17
C THR A 121 8.44 0.17 -12.93
N VAL A 122 7.12 -0.08 -13.07
CA VAL A 122 6.18 -0.28 -11.95
C VAL A 122 5.52 -1.65 -12.02
N PRO A 123 6.18 -2.68 -11.48
CA PRO A 123 5.69 -4.05 -11.54
C PRO A 123 4.54 -4.34 -10.58
N TRP A 124 4.30 -3.47 -9.59
CA TRP A 124 3.33 -3.71 -8.52
C TRP A 124 2.32 -2.56 -8.40
N ILE A 125 1.06 -2.94 -8.18
CA ILE A 125 -0.04 -2.03 -7.88
C ILE A 125 -0.58 -2.40 -6.51
N ALA A 126 -0.49 -1.49 -5.55
CA ALA A 126 -1.12 -1.63 -4.24
C ALA A 126 -2.60 -1.25 -4.29
N PHE A 127 -3.40 -1.91 -3.48
CA PHE A 127 -4.84 -1.72 -3.44
C PHE A 127 -5.40 -1.84 -2.01
N ARG A 128 -6.46 -1.07 -1.72
CA ARG A 128 -7.17 -1.12 -0.45
C ARG A 128 -7.91 -2.44 -0.22
N ARG A 129 -8.08 -2.82 1.05
CA ARG A 129 -8.93 -3.93 1.50
C ARG A 129 -10.33 -3.41 1.86
N GLN A 130 -11.24 -4.31 2.25
CA GLN A 130 -12.64 -3.96 2.44
C GLN A 130 -12.88 -3.07 3.66
N ARG A 131 -12.14 -3.26 4.76
CA ARG A 131 -12.34 -2.50 6.00
C ARG A 131 -11.77 -1.08 5.97
N SER A 132 -10.75 -0.83 5.15
CA SER A 132 -10.03 0.44 5.17
C SER A 132 -9.75 0.94 3.75
N PRO A 133 -10.01 2.22 3.44
CA PRO A 133 -9.57 2.81 2.17
C PRO A 133 -8.06 3.07 2.13
N PHE A 134 -7.37 2.88 3.25
CA PHE A 134 -5.95 3.14 3.42
C PHE A 134 -5.09 1.91 3.13
N ILE A 135 -3.85 2.19 2.77
CA ILE A 135 -2.74 1.23 2.87
C ILE A 135 -1.58 1.89 3.59
N ASN A 136 -0.91 1.16 4.48
CA ASN A 136 0.36 1.62 5.03
C ASN A 136 1.46 1.26 4.03
N ILE A 137 1.83 2.23 3.18
CA ILE A 137 2.81 1.97 2.13
C ILE A 137 4.20 1.61 2.68
N TYR A 138 4.58 2.10 3.87
CA TYR A 138 5.88 1.79 4.50
C TYR A 138 6.05 0.29 4.78
N GLY A 139 4.95 -0.42 5.06
CA GLY A 139 4.95 -1.87 5.16
C GLY A 139 5.50 -2.53 3.91
N SER A 140 5.11 -2.04 2.73
CA SER A 140 5.60 -2.56 1.46
C SER A 140 7.10 -2.34 1.21
N PHE A 141 7.75 -1.48 2.00
CA PHE A 141 9.18 -1.19 1.98
C PHE A 141 9.90 -1.71 3.24
N GLY A 142 9.30 -2.70 3.92
CA GLY A 142 9.94 -3.44 5.01
C GLY A 142 9.53 -3.04 6.43
N HIS A 143 8.67 -2.03 6.60
CA HIS A 143 8.34 -1.45 7.91
C HIS A 143 6.81 -1.31 8.14
N PRO A 144 6.07 -2.39 8.42
CA PRO A 144 4.62 -2.35 8.60
C PRO A 144 4.19 -1.73 9.92
N HIS A 145 5.09 -1.71 10.90
CA HIS A 145 4.87 -1.11 12.21
C HIS A 145 5.14 0.41 12.24
N ILE A 146 5.65 0.95 11.13
CA ILE A 146 5.91 2.38 10.95
C ILE A 146 4.89 2.89 9.94
N TRP A 147 4.28 4.04 10.17
CA TRP A 147 3.29 4.62 9.27
C TRP A 147 3.67 6.05 8.89
N PRO A 148 3.33 6.50 7.67
CA PRO A 148 3.56 7.88 7.26
C PRO A 148 2.68 8.85 8.06
N ARG A 149 3.18 10.06 8.32
CA ARG A 149 2.41 11.14 8.97
C ARG A 149 1.10 11.37 8.24
N GLY A 150 0.00 11.49 9.00
CA GLY A 150 -1.36 11.60 8.43
C GLY A 150 -2.07 10.27 8.22
N PHE A 151 -1.43 9.14 8.51
CA PHE A 151 -2.12 7.86 8.56
C PHE A 151 -3.11 7.86 9.73
N PRO A 152 -4.40 7.50 9.54
CA PRO A 152 -5.34 7.50 10.64
C PRO A 152 -4.98 6.43 11.65
N VAL A 153 -4.79 6.85 12.90
CA VAL A 153 -4.37 5.96 14.01
C VAL A 153 -5.42 4.89 14.32
N ASP A 154 -6.70 5.17 14.09
CA ASP A 154 -7.83 4.25 14.22
C ASP A 154 -7.84 3.15 13.15
N GLU A 155 -7.08 3.32 12.05
CA GLU A 155 -7.00 2.36 10.94
C GLU A 155 -5.78 1.43 11.04
N LEU A 156 -4.80 1.71 11.92
CA LEU A 156 -3.55 0.94 12.03
C LEU A 156 -3.78 -0.55 12.27
N ARG A 157 -4.73 -0.88 13.16
CA ARG A 157 -5.09 -2.27 13.46
C ARG A 157 -5.76 -2.93 12.25
N ASN A 158 -6.72 -2.25 11.63
CA ASN A 158 -7.43 -2.79 10.46
C ASN A 158 -6.47 -3.10 9.33
N VAL A 159 -5.59 -2.17 8.98
CA VAL A 159 -4.63 -2.31 7.87
C VAL A 159 -3.64 -3.43 8.13
N THR A 160 -3.13 -3.56 9.37
CA THR A 160 -2.18 -4.61 9.74
C THR A 160 -2.80 -6.01 9.69
N GLU A 161 -4.02 -6.16 10.21
CA GLU A 161 -4.71 -7.45 10.24
C GLU A 161 -5.31 -7.86 8.88
N ASP A 162 -5.75 -6.91 8.02
CA ASP A 162 -6.40 -7.24 6.72
C ASP A 162 -5.45 -7.46 5.55
N GLY A 163 -4.20 -7.05 5.70
CA GLY A 163 -3.22 -7.11 4.62
C GLY A 163 -2.51 -5.78 4.41
N TRP A 164 -1.61 -5.43 5.32
CA TRP A 164 -0.75 -4.24 5.19
C TRP A 164 0.10 -4.31 3.92
N HIS A 165 0.32 -5.51 3.39
CA HIS A 165 0.96 -5.77 2.11
C HIS A 165 0.01 -6.25 1.02
N SER A 166 -0.92 -5.41 0.58
CA SER A 166 -1.87 -5.78 -0.48
C SER A 166 -1.40 -5.26 -1.85
N VAL A 167 -0.72 -6.12 -2.63
CA VAL A 167 -0.18 -5.78 -3.96
C VAL A 167 -0.56 -6.80 -5.02
N ARG A 168 -0.80 -6.33 -6.24
CA ARG A 168 -1.00 -7.18 -7.42
C ARG A 168 -0.01 -6.85 -8.50
N ARG A 169 0.29 -7.82 -9.36
CA ARG A 169 1.20 -7.60 -10.48
C ARG A 169 0.58 -6.64 -11.49
N ASN A 170 1.39 -5.72 -12.03
CA ASN A 170 1.02 -4.94 -13.18
C ASN A 170 1.06 -5.83 -14.44
N GLN A 171 -0.09 -6.07 -15.05
CA GLN A 171 -0.25 -7.00 -16.18
C GLN A 171 0.04 -6.33 -17.53
N GLY A 172 1.10 -5.52 -17.61
CA GLY A 172 1.48 -4.84 -18.85
C GLY A 172 0.85 -3.47 -19.08
N ASN A 173 0.06 -2.95 -18.12
CA ASN A 173 -0.61 -1.66 -18.28
C ASN A 173 0.38 -0.50 -18.12
N MET A 174 0.24 0.50 -18.98
CA MET A 174 0.91 1.79 -18.80
C MET A 174 0.38 2.49 -17.54
N ILE A 175 1.31 3.00 -16.73
CA ILE A 175 1.00 3.72 -15.49
C ILE A 175 1.43 5.18 -15.66
N HIS A 176 0.47 6.09 -15.62
CA HIS A 176 0.73 7.53 -15.62
C HIS A 176 1.09 8.02 -14.22
N ALA A 177 2.37 7.91 -13.85
CA ALA A 177 2.87 8.27 -12.53
C ALA A 177 3.15 9.78 -12.40
N TYR A 178 2.10 10.60 -12.50
CA TYR A 178 2.24 12.05 -12.46
C TYR A 178 2.68 12.59 -11.09
N ILE A 179 2.51 11.81 -10.02
CA ILE A 179 3.04 12.12 -8.68
C ILE A 179 3.82 10.92 -8.18
N GLN A 180 5.05 11.16 -7.74
CA GLN A 180 5.98 10.13 -7.29
C GLN A 180 6.58 10.56 -5.95
N GLN A 181 6.33 9.80 -4.90
CA GLN A 181 6.92 10.00 -3.58
C GLN A 181 8.05 9.00 -3.39
N TYR A 182 9.22 9.48 -3.02
CA TYR A 182 10.32 8.64 -2.56
C TYR A 182 10.44 8.72 -1.04
N LEU A 183 10.97 7.65 -0.43
CA LEU A 183 11.07 7.56 1.02
C LEU A 183 12.33 8.27 1.54
N ALA A 184 12.43 8.41 2.85
CA ALA A 184 13.59 9.00 3.52
C ALA A 184 14.11 8.02 4.57
N ASP A 185 15.39 7.68 4.48
CA ASP A 185 16.07 6.87 5.49
C ASP A 185 16.45 7.73 6.71
N LEU A 186 16.77 7.03 7.80
CA LEU A 186 17.09 7.49 9.14
C LEU A 186 15.89 8.06 9.90
N ASP A 187 15.34 9.18 9.46
CA ASP A 187 14.25 9.88 10.15
C ASP A 187 13.06 10.19 9.20
N PRO A 188 12.33 9.17 8.73
CA PRO A 188 11.21 9.37 7.80
C PRO A 188 10.11 10.26 8.35
N ASP A 189 9.22 10.70 7.46
CA ASP A 189 8.05 11.50 7.81
C ASP A 189 6.96 10.68 8.49
N VAL A 190 7.16 10.48 9.79
CA VAL A 190 6.24 9.89 10.75
C VAL A 190 5.69 10.99 11.66
N ASP A 191 4.50 10.76 12.21
CA ASP A 191 3.83 11.71 13.10
C ASP A 191 4.50 11.81 14.49
N ALA A 192 4.14 12.85 15.23
CA ALA A 192 4.67 13.10 16.56
C ALA A 192 4.34 11.97 17.56
N LEU A 193 3.17 11.34 17.43
CA LEU A 193 2.78 10.20 18.27
C LEU A 193 3.78 9.04 18.13
N TYR A 194 4.14 8.66 16.89
CA TYR A 194 5.13 7.63 16.64
C TYR A 194 6.50 8.02 17.22
N ARG A 195 6.94 9.27 17.05
CA ARG A 195 8.23 9.78 17.55
C ARG A 195 8.32 9.70 19.08
N LEU A 196 7.26 10.11 19.76
CA LEU A 196 7.15 10.06 21.22
C LEU A 196 7.11 8.62 21.75
N ALA A 197 6.41 7.72 21.05
CA ALA A 197 6.28 6.32 21.45
C ALA A 197 7.52 5.46 21.12
N HIS A 198 8.29 5.81 20.09
CA HIS A 198 9.42 5.01 19.59
C HIS A 198 10.73 5.80 19.45
N PRO A 199 11.19 6.50 20.51
CA PRO A 199 12.34 7.41 20.42
C PRO A 199 13.64 6.73 20.00
N LEU A 200 13.80 5.43 20.30
CA LEU A 200 14.99 4.65 19.94
C LEU A 200 15.06 4.25 18.45
N SER A 201 13.94 4.35 17.73
CA SER A 201 13.86 4.02 16.30
C SER A 201 14.23 5.20 15.39
N ILE A 202 13.99 6.41 15.85
CA ILE A 202 14.26 7.65 15.10
C ILE A 202 15.77 7.77 14.81
N GLY A 203 16.10 8.13 13.58
CA GLY A 203 17.48 8.21 13.09
C GLY A 203 18.12 6.88 12.69
N ARG A 204 17.37 5.75 12.76
CA ARG A 204 17.89 4.40 12.50
C ARG A 204 17.07 3.59 11.49
N ILE A 205 15.94 4.14 11.02
CA ILE A 205 15.06 3.45 10.08
C ILE A 205 15.74 3.38 8.71
N LYS A 206 15.70 2.21 8.06
CA LYS A 206 16.20 2.02 6.70
C LYS A 206 15.22 1.20 5.89
N PHE A 207 14.68 1.77 4.82
CA PHE A 207 13.75 1.07 3.94
C PHE A 207 14.48 0.06 3.04
N ASP A 208 13.72 -0.91 2.52
CA ASP A 208 14.26 -1.91 1.61
C ASP A 208 14.65 -1.30 0.26
N GLN A 209 15.96 -1.15 0.04
CA GLN A 209 16.54 -0.53 -1.15
C GLN A 209 16.30 -1.29 -2.44
N ASP A 210 16.05 -2.61 -2.36
CA ASP A 210 15.78 -3.43 -3.54
C ASP A 210 14.29 -3.43 -3.92
N GLN A 211 13.44 -2.73 -3.17
CA GLN A 211 12.01 -2.75 -3.39
C GLN A 211 11.63 -1.94 -4.65
N PRO A 212 11.05 -2.58 -5.69
CA PRO A 212 10.60 -1.85 -6.87
C PRO A 212 9.47 -0.85 -6.56
N PRO A 213 9.30 0.21 -7.38
CA PRO A 213 8.22 1.16 -7.20
C PRO A 213 6.83 0.53 -7.24
N ILE A 214 5.89 1.13 -6.50
CA ILE A 214 4.52 0.63 -6.30
C ILE A 214 3.51 1.74 -6.59
N ALA A 215 2.63 1.52 -7.56
CA ALA A 215 1.52 2.44 -7.83
C ALA A 215 0.30 2.17 -6.94
N LEU A 216 -0.43 3.21 -6.58
CA LEU A 216 -1.72 3.06 -5.89
C LEU A 216 -2.87 2.91 -6.87
N GLN A 217 -3.72 1.90 -6.69
CA GLN A 217 -4.96 1.77 -7.43
C GLN A 217 -5.97 2.88 -7.06
N PRO A 218 -6.85 3.36 -7.96
CA PRO A 218 -7.93 4.26 -7.59
C PRO A 218 -8.72 3.76 -6.39
N PHE A 219 -9.22 4.71 -5.60
CA PHE A 219 -9.90 4.47 -4.34
C PHE A 219 -9.01 3.92 -3.21
N THR A 220 -7.69 3.83 -3.42
CA THR A 220 -6.70 3.48 -2.38
C THR A 220 -5.93 4.73 -2.01
N PHE A 221 -5.81 5.00 -0.71
CA PHE A 221 -5.09 6.17 -0.20
C PHE A 221 -3.87 5.77 0.63
N SER A 222 -2.81 6.54 0.49
CA SER A 222 -1.70 6.60 1.45
C SER A 222 -1.28 8.06 1.60
N PRO A 223 -0.96 8.54 2.80
CA PRO A 223 -0.37 9.87 2.96
C PRO A 223 0.91 10.00 2.13
N TYR A 224 1.13 11.19 1.57
CA TYR A 224 2.41 11.61 0.98
C TYR A 224 2.63 13.09 1.28
N ASN A 225 3.89 13.54 1.23
CA ASN A 225 4.32 14.86 1.70
C ASN A 225 5.01 15.65 0.57
N THR A 226 5.72 16.72 0.91
CA THR A 226 6.45 17.62 -0.02
C THR A 226 7.97 17.56 0.17
N GLN A 227 8.47 16.51 0.82
CA GLN A 227 9.86 16.41 1.26
C GLN A 227 10.75 15.65 0.28
N ASN A 228 10.20 14.74 -0.53
CA ASN A 228 10.95 13.93 -1.47
C ASN A 228 10.03 13.48 -2.61
N THR A 229 9.46 14.46 -3.31
CA THR A 229 8.28 14.24 -4.16
C THR A 229 8.51 14.85 -5.53
N VAL A 230 8.32 14.05 -6.58
CA VAL A 230 8.36 14.50 -7.98
C VAL A 230 6.93 14.61 -8.48
N THR A 231 6.60 15.79 -9.01
CA THR A 231 5.32 16.05 -9.68
C THR A 231 5.59 16.40 -11.14
N HIS A 232 4.85 15.77 -12.05
CA HIS A 232 4.91 16.05 -13.49
C HIS A 232 3.87 17.09 -13.89
N TYR A 233 4.08 17.73 -15.03
CA TYR A 233 3.27 18.82 -15.56
C TYR A 233 1.76 18.57 -15.46
N GLU A 234 1.30 17.37 -15.80
CA GLU A 234 -0.12 17.00 -15.79
C GLU A 234 -0.76 17.09 -14.39
N ALA A 235 0.01 17.07 -13.32
CA ALA A 235 -0.45 17.14 -11.94
C ALA A 235 -0.03 18.44 -11.20
N PHE A 236 0.54 19.44 -11.88
CA PHE A 236 0.95 20.69 -11.23
C PHE A 236 -0.19 21.46 -10.55
N TRP A 237 -1.44 21.27 -11.00
CA TRP A 237 -2.60 21.81 -10.29
C TRP A 237 -2.70 21.32 -8.83
N GLY A 238 -2.17 20.12 -8.54
CA GLY A 238 -2.16 19.47 -7.24
C GLY A 238 -1.00 19.86 -6.33
N LEU A 239 -0.10 20.76 -6.77
CA LEU A 239 0.99 21.29 -5.95
C LEU A 239 0.52 22.21 -4.82
N TYR A 240 -0.71 22.72 -4.93
CA TYR A 240 -1.28 23.68 -3.98
C TYR A 240 -1.27 23.16 -2.53
N LEU A 241 -0.54 23.84 -1.67
CA LEU A 241 -0.54 23.65 -0.23
C LEU A 241 -1.65 24.49 0.42
N PRO A 242 -2.61 23.87 1.14
CA PRO A 242 -3.64 24.59 1.86
C PRO A 242 -3.09 25.58 2.86
N VAL A 243 -3.71 26.76 2.95
CA VAL A 243 -3.20 27.89 3.72
C VAL A 243 -3.88 28.02 5.08
N THR A 244 -5.13 27.59 5.20
CA THR A 244 -5.92 27.68 6.44
C THR A 244 -5.66 26.53 7.42
N THR A 245 -4.81 25.57 7.04
CA THR A 245 -4.36 24.46 7.90
C THR A 245 -3.02 24.76 8.55
N THR A 246 -2.65 24.01 9.60
CA THR A 246 -1.33 24.13 10.22
C THR A 246 -0.20 23.69 9.29
N PHE A 247 1.05 24.06 9.62
CA PHE A 247 2.23 23.60 8.89
C PHE A 247 2.29 22.07 8.81
N ARG A 248 2.00 21.37 9.91
CA ARG A 248 2.04 19.91 9.98
C ARG A 248 0.84 19.22 9.29
N VAL A 249 -0.16 19.95 8.83
CA VAL A 249 -1.36 19.38 8.17
C VAL A 249 -1.35 19.65 6.66
N CYS A 250 -0.88 20.82 6.23
CA CYS A 250 -1.08 21.32 4.87
C CYS A 250 -0.61 20.36 3.77
N ASP A 251 0.60 19.83 3.86
CA ASP A 251 1.20 18.96 2.85
C ASP A 251 0.52 17.59 2.77
N ILE A 252 0.16 17.01 3.92
CA ILE A 252 -0.55 15.73 4.00
C ILE A 252 -1.96 15.86 3.43
N TRP A 253 -2.70 16.90 3.82
CA TRP A 253 -4.06 17.11 3.32
C TRP A 253 -4.08 17.46 1.84
N ARG A 254 -3.08 18.22 1.36
CA ARG A 254 -2.80 18.33 -0.09
C ARG A 254 -2.72 16.95 -0.71
N GLY A 255 -1.96 16.05 -0.09
CA GLY A 255 -1.77 14.72 -0.60
C GLY A 255 -3.08 13.94 -0.79
N PHE A 256 -4.05 14.08 0.11
CA PHE A 256 -5.32 13.35 -0.02
C PHE A 256 -6.23 13.90 -1.11
N TRP A 257 -6.46 15.22 -1.18
CA TRP A 257 -7.37 15.77 -2.20
C TRP A 257 -6.76 15.67 -3.61
N ALA A 258 -5.43 15.86 -3.73
CA ALA A 258 -4.73 15.69 -4.99
C ALA A 258 -4.81 14.23 -5.45
N GLN A 259 -4.60 13.24 -4.58
CA GLN A 259 -4.79 11.82 -4.91
C GLN A 259 -6.18 11.53 -5.46
N ARG A 260 -7.24 12.09 -4.86
CA ARG A 260 -8.61 11.85 -5.33
C ARG A 260 -8.81 12.37 -6.75
N LEU A 261 -8.40 13.60 -7.04
CA LEU A 261 -8.56 14.20 -8.37
C LEU A 261 -7.59 13.65 -9.40
N LEU A 262 -6.45 13.08 -8.97
CA LEU A 262 -5.47 12.44 -9.84
C LEU A 262 -6.09 11.31 -10.67
N TRP A 263 -7.07 10.61 -10.12
CA TRP A 263 -7.77 9.52 -10.81
C TRP A 263 -8.63 10.03 -11.97
N ASP A 264 -9.17 11.24 -11.88
CA ASP A 264 -10.03 11.83 -12.91
C ASP A 264 -9.25 12.13 -14.20
N ILE A 265 -7.92 12.22 -14.12
CA ILE A 265 -7.02 12.44 -15.26
C ILE A 265 -6.21 11.18 -15.63
N GLY A 266 -6.57 10.02 -15.05
CA GLY A 266 -5.89 8.74 -15.30
C GLY A 266 -4.54 8.58 -14.59
N GLY A 267 -4.14 9.58 -13.80
CA GLY A 267 -2.89 9.58 -13.04
C GLY A 267 -2.87 8.60 -11.87
N ARG A 268 -1.68 8.32 -11.38
CA ARG A 268 -1.40 7.45 -10.22
C ARG A 268 -0.33 8.07 -9.34
N LEU A 269 -0.52 7.93 -8.02
CA LEU A 269 0.55 8.14 -7.05
C LEU A 269 1.41 6.88 -7.03
N VAL A 270 2.73 7.06 -7.16
CA VAL A 270 3.71 5.98 -7.07
C VAL A 270 4.66 6.24 -5.92
N PHE A 271 4.96 5.19 -5.16
CA PHE A 271 6.01 5.22 -4.15
C PHE A 271 7.25 4.49 -4.65
N GLY A 272 8.41 5.11 -4.49
CA GLY A 272 9.73 4.49 -4.69
C GLY A 272 10.46 4.28 -3.37
N THR A 273 11.59 3.57 -3.41
CA THR A 273 12.46 3.38 -2.23
C THR A 273 13.02 4.70 -1.70
N ALA A 274 13.72 4.65 -0.56
CA ALA A 274 14.38 5.80 0.00
C ALA A 274 15.51 6.30 -0.90
N THR A 275 15.54 7.62 -1.14
CA THR A 275 16.54 8.28 -1.99
C THR A 275 17.25 9.43 -1.28
N VAL A 276 16.76 9.77 -0.09
CA VAL A 276 17.33 10.80 0.79
C VAL A 276 17.58 10.22 2.17
N LYS A 277 18.60 10.75 2.86
CA LYS A 277 18.74 10.62 4.31
C LYS A 277 18.24 11.90 4.93
N GLN A 278 17.24 11.79 5.80
CA GLN A 278 16.73 12.93 6.55
C GLN A 278 17.40 12.99 7.92
N VAL A 279 18.02 14.13 8.21
CA VAL A 279 18.58 14.43 9.53
C VAL A 279 17.88 15.68 10.04
N ARG A 280 16.80 15.49 10.79
CA ARG A 280 15.92 16.60 11.18
C ARG A 280 16.60 17.54 12.18
N ASN A 281 16.19 18.81 12.09
CA ASN A 281 16.51 19.83 13.09
C ASN A 281 15.84 19.52 14.43
N SER A 282 16.37 20.05 15.54
CA SER A 282 15.75 19.90 16.87
C SER A 282 14.38 20.57 16.92
N HIS A 283 13.38 19.88 17.46
CA HIS A 283 11.99 20.32 17.52
C HIS A 283 11.27 19.73 18.74
N SER A 284 10.18 20.38 19.14
CA SER A 284 9.32 19.90 20.23
C SER A 284 8.25 18.98 19.65
N TYR A 285 8.37 17.67 19.90
CA TYR A 285 7.39 16.70 19.45
C TYR A 285 6.00 16.90 20.08
N ILE A 286 5.92 17.50 21.28
CA ILE A 286 4.63 17.87 21.87
C ILE A 286 3.95 18.97 21.04
N LYS A 287 4.71 20.00 20.64
CA LYS A 287 4.18 21.07 19.80
C LYS A 287 3.77 20.53 18.42
N ASP A 288 4.56 19.62 17.85
CA ASP A 288 4.22 18.97 16.59
C ASP A 288 2.92 18.17 16.71
N MET A 289 2.74 17.43 17.80
CA MET A 289 1.49 16.70 18.07
C MET A 289 0.27 17.64 18.14
N ASP A 290 0.41 18.81 18.77
CA ASP A 290 -0.64 19.83 18.80
C ASP A 290 -0.95 20.38 17.39
N GLU A 291 0.09 20.68 16.60
CA GLU A 291 -0.07 21.14 15.22
C GLU A 291 -0.65 20.04 14.29
N GLU A 292 -0.48 18.76 14.64
CA GLU A 292 -0.99 17.60 13.93
C GLU A 292 -2.41 17.19 14.35
N HIS A 293 -3.06 17.91 15.28
CA HIS A 293 -4.36 17.53 15.85
C HIS A 293 -5.41 17.10 14.80
N GLN A 294 -5.55 17.86 13.71
CA GLN A 294 -6.51 17.52 12.64
C GLN A 294 -6.18 16.20 11.94
N LEU A 295 -4.89 15.83 11.84
CA LEU A 295 -4.49 14.56 11.24
C LEU A 295 -4.99 13.37 12.07
N TYR A 296 -4.86 13.44 13.39
CA TYR A 296 -5.27 12.35 14.28
C TYR A 296 -6.79 12.16 14.32
N HIS A 297 -7.55 13.24 14.27
CA HIS A 297 -9.00 13.19 14.47
C HIS A 297 -9.81 13.16 13.18
N GLN A 298 -9.27 13.66 12.06
CA GLN A 298 -10.06 13.87 10.84
C GLN A 298 -9.55 13.15 9.59
N SER A 299 -8.32 12.62 9.56
CA SER A 299 -7.78 11.96 8.34
C SER A 299 -8.65 10.81 7.86
N GLY A 300 -9.13 9.96 8.78
CA GLY A 300 -10.01 8.84 8.44
C GLY A 300 -11.34 9.30 7.81
N SER A 301 -12.02 10.25 8.43
CA SER A 301 -13.27 10.84 7.88
C SER A 301 -13.04 11.61 6.59
N PHE A 302 -11.92 12.33 6.47
CA PHE A 302 -11.61 13.13 5.29
C PHE A 302 -11.40 12.23 4.06
N VAL A 303 -10.64 11.16 4.21
CA VAL A 303 -10.45 10.19 3.12
C VAL A 303 -11.74 9.45 2.78
N ARG A 304 -12.57 9.10 3.78
CA ARG A 304 -13.90 8.50 3.50
C ARG A 304 -14.79 9.46 2.69
N PHE A 305 -14.80 10.75 3.04
CA PHE A 305 -15.45 11.80 2.25
C PHE A 305 -14.91 11.82 0.81
N LEU A 306 -13.59 11.95 0.63
CA LEU A 306 -12.95 11.98 -0.69
C LEU A 306 -13.22 10.72 -1.52
N ALA A 307 -13.21 9.55 -0.89
CA ALA A 307 -13.48 8.27 -1.54
C ALA A 307 -14.92 8.17 -2.07
N SER A 308 -15.87 8.84 -1.41
CA SER A 308 -17.28 8.94 -1.83
C SER A 308 -17.57 10.11 -2.76
N TRP A 309 -16.69 11.12 -2.78
CA TRP A 309 -16.87 12.33 -3.57
C TRP A 309 -16.78 12.04 -5.07
N SER A 310 -17.62 12.70 -5.85
CA SER A 310 -17.61 12.64 -7.31
C SER A 310 -18.10 13.95 -7.92
N SER A 311 -17.76 14.19 -9.19
CA SER A 311 -18.21 15.36 -9.93
C SER A 311 -18.50 15.00 -11.38
N SER A 312 -19.54 15.61 -11.93
CA SER A 312 -19.90 15.54 -13.35
C SER A 312 -19.31 16.69 -14.17
N LEU A 313 -18.58 17.63 -13.55
CA LEU A 313 -18.04 18.79 -14.24
C LEU A 313 -16.98 18.36 -15.28
N PRO A 314 -16.94 19.01 -16.46
CA PRO A 314 -16.18 18.52 -17.61
C PRO A 314 -14.70 18.93 -17.61
N SER A 315 -14.26 19.80 -16.70
CA SER A 315 -12.86 20.21 -16.60
C SER A 315 -12.30 20.04 -15.19
N ILE A 316 -11.03 19.65 -15.10
CA ILE A 316 -10.35 19.44 -13.82
C ILE A 316 -10.33 20.73 -12.98
N ALA A 317 -10.13 21.90 -13.59
CA ALA A 317 -10.18 23.18 -12.87
C ALA A 317 -11.54 23.43 -12.20
N LYS A 318 -12.65 23.08 -12.87
CA LYS A 318 -14.00 23.18 -12.29
C LYS A 318 -14.20 22.16 -11.15
N ARG A 319 -13.64 20.95 -11.29
CA ARG A 319 -13.66 19.92 -10.23
C ARG A 319 -12.85 20.33 -9.01
N ILE A 320 -11.68 20.96 -9.19
CA ILE A 320 -10.86 21.50 -8.09
C ILE A 320 -11.66 22.54 -7.30
N ALA A 321 -12.23 23.55 -7.99
CA ALA A 321 -13.02 24.59 -7.34
C ALA A 321 -14.26 24.03 -6.62
N GLN A 322 -14.93 23.03 -7.22
CA GLN A 322 -16.05 22.34 -6.56
C GLN A 322 -15.58 21.58 -5.32
N LEU A 323 -14.54 20.75 -5.46
CA LEU A 323 -14.02 19.95 -4.35
C LEU A 323 -13.58 20.85 -3.20
N ALA A 324 -12.92 21.98 -3.46
CA ALA A 324 -12.52 22.92 -2.41
C ALA A 324 -13.72 23.46 -1.60
N ARG A 325 -14.81 23.81 -2.28
CA ARG A 325 -16.06 24.22 -1.62
C ARG A 325 -16.64 23.09 -0.78
N ASP A 326 -16.69 21.88 -1.32
CA ASP A 326 -17.27 20.73 -0.64
C ASP A 326 -16.42 20.30 0.58
N ILE A 327 -15.09 20.40 0.49
CA ILE A 327 -14.15 20.16 1.61
C ILE A 327 -14.36 21.19 2.72
N ALA A 328 -14.52 22.47 2.37
CA ALA A 328 -14.78 23.54 3.34
C ALA A 328 -16.16 23.39 3.99
N GLN A 329 -17.19 23.06 3.20
CA GLN A 329 -18.55 22.80 3.71
C GLN A 329 -18.59 21.59 4.65
N ALA A 330 -17.80 20.56 4.38
CA ALA A 330 -17.64 19.40 5.26
C ALA A 330 -16.83 19.69 6.53
N GLY A 331 -16.30 20.91 6.70
CA GLY A 331 -15.61 21.36 7.90
C GLY A 331 -14.14 20.92 8.01
N PHE A 332 -13.56 20.39 6.93
CA PHE A 332 -12.12 20.07 6.90
C PHE A 332 -11.32 21.37 6.71
N TRP A 333 -11.65 22.17 5.69
CA TRP A 333 -11.02 23.48 5.46
C TRP A 333 -11.85 24.63 6.01
N HIS A 334 -11.19 25.75 6.31
CA HIS A 334 -11.89 27.00 6.59
C HIS A 334 -12.48 27.56 5.28
N SER A 335 -13.61 28.27 5.36
CA SER A 335 -14.31 28.83 4.17
C SER A 335 -13.42 29.69 3.27
N LYS A 336 -12.55 30.52 3.87
CA LYS A 336 -11.52 31.30 3.16
C LYS A 336 -10.69 30.49 2.17
N GLU A 337 -10.47 29.20 2.39
CA GLU A 337 -9.69 28.33 1.48
C GLU A 337 -10.29 28.29 0.06
N ILE A 338 -11.60 28.53 -0.08
CA ILE A 338 -12.29 28.62 -1.37
C ILE A 338 -11.70 29.76 -2.21
N ASP A 339 -11.58 30.95 -1.62
CA ASP A 339 -11.03 32.14 -2.29
C ASP A 339 -9.55 31.94 -2.67
N ILE A 340 -8.80 31.22 -1.84
CA ILE A 340 -7.38 30.94 -2.06
C ILE A 340 -7.19 29.93 -3.19
N ILE A 341 -8.04 28.90 -3.28
CA ILE A 341 -8.05 27.96 -4.40
C ILE A 341 -8.42 28.68 -5.71
N ASP A 342 -9.38 29.60 -5.68
CA ASP A 342 -9.73 30.38 -6.88
C ASP A 342 -8.58 31.30 -7.31
N ALA A 343 -7.84 31.87 -6.36
CA ALA A 343 -6.61 32.61 -6.61
C ALA A 343 -5.52 31.71 -7.22
N TRP A 344 -5.30 30.52 -6.68
CA TRP A 344 -4.36 29.52 -7.21
C TRP A 344 -4.70 29.12 -8.66
N LEU A 345 -5.97 28.82 -8.95
CA LEU A 345 -6.42 28.47 -10.30
C LEU A 345 -6.27 29.64 -11.28
N THR A 346 -6.44 30.88 -10.81
CA THR A 346 -6.21 32.09 -11.60
C THR A 346 -4.73 32.26 -11.93
N ASP A 347 -3.86 32.09 -10.94
CA ASP A 347 -2.42 32.23 -11.11
C ASP A 347 -1.84 31.12 -12.00
N LEU A 348 -2.34 29.88 -11.89
CA LEU A 348 -1.97 28.82 -12.84
C LEU A 348 -2.25 29.22 -14.29
N ARG A 349 -3.40 29.84 -14.56
CA ARG A 349 -3.72 30.34 -15.91
C ARG A 349 -2.80 31.48 -16.31
N SER A 350 -2.50 32.40 -15.40
CA SER A 350 -1.64 33.57 -15.71
C SER A 350 -0.20 33.17 -16.03
N VAL A 351 0.31 32.10 -15.41
CA VAL A 351 1.64 31.53 -15.72
C VAL A 351 1.65 30.57 -16.91
N GLY A 352 0.52 30.44 -17.63
CA GLY A 352 0.42 29.64 -18.86
C GLY A 352 0.23 28.13 -18.64
N TYR A 353 -0.23 27.70 -17.46
CA TYR A 353 -0.49 26.29 -17.19
C TYR A 353 -1.71 25.79 -17.97
N SER A 354 -1.54 24.67 -18.69
CA SER A 354 -2.60 23.99 -19.42
C SER A 354 -3.12 22.82 -18.60
N PHE A 355 -4.37 22.92 -18.15
CA PHE A 355 -5.02 21.88 -17.37
C PHE A 355 -5.26 20.60 -18.21
N PRO A 356 -5.01 19.40 -17.66
CA PRO A 356 -5.25 18.13 -18.35
C PRO A 356 -6.76 17.87 -18.59
N SER A 357 -7.05 17.02 -19.57
CA SER A 357 -8.41 16.55 -19.84
C SER A 357 -8.81 15.45 -18.84
N ILE A 358 -10.09 15.40 -18.51
CA ILE A 358 -10.66 14.31 -17.70
C ILE A 358 -10.82 13.08 -18.58
N ILE A 359 -10.45 11.91 -18.05
CA ILE A 359 -10.66 10.65 -18.73
C ILE A 359 -12.11 10.17 -18.55
N SER A 360 -12.74 9.71 -19.64
CA SER A 360 -13.99 8.96 -19.53
C SER A 360 -13.67 7.58 -18.98
N THR A 361 -14.41 7.12 -17.97
CA THR A 361 -14.28 5.75 -17.45
C THR A 361 -14.49 4.77 -18.59
N ALA A 362 -13.47 3.96 -18.90
CA ALA A 362 -13.52 2.99 -19.98
C ALA A 362 -14.63 1.96 -19.76
N SER A 363 -15.23 1.50 -20.87
CA SER A 363 -16.18 0.39 -20.91
C SER A 363 -15.59 -0.85 -20.25
N PRO A 364 -16.41 -1.71 -19.61
CA PRO A 364 -15.91 -2.93 -18.99
C PRO A 364 -15.17 -3.78 -20.04
N ASN A 365 -13.97 -4.23 -19.69
CA ASN A 365 -13.21 -5.21 -20.48
C ASN A 365 -14.09 -6.45 -20.75
N PRO A 366 -13.92 -7.16 -21.88
CA PRO A 366 -14.63 -8.40 -22.13
C PRO A 366 -14.37 -9.43 -21.02
N VAL A 367 -15.35 -10.30 -20.76
CA VAL A 367 -15.23 -11.33 -19.72
C VAL A 367 -14.12 -12.30 -20.11
N ILE A 368 -13.06 -12.38 -19.31
CA ILE A 368 -11.96 -13.33 -19.52
C ILE A 368 -12.32 -14.64 -18.82
N GLN A 369 -12.48 -15.73 -19.58
CA GLN A 369 -12.62 -17.05 -18.98
C GLN A 369 -11.24 -17.61 -18.67
N LYS A 370 -11.01 -17.99 -17.40
CA LYS A 370 -9.78 -18.67 -16.97
C LYS A 370 -10.11 -20.01 -16.32
N ARG A 371 -9.14 -20.93 -16.36
CA ARG A 371 -9.34 -22.31 -15.91
C ARG A 371 -9.43 -22.40 -14.39
N ALA A 372 -8.50 -21.81 -13.65
CA ALA A 372 -8.51 -21.90 -12.18
C ALA A 372 -8.02 -20.64 -11.45
N ALA A 373 -8.61 -20.38 -10.27
CA ALA A 373 -8.02 -19.53 -9.25
C ALA A 373 -7.36 -20.41 -8.18
N VAL A 374 -6.14 -20.06 -7.78
CA VAL A 374 -5.40 -20.77 -6.73
C VAL A 374 -5.18 -19.86 -5.54
N CYS A 375 -5.86 -20.16 -4.45
CA CYS A 375 -5.67 -19.51 -3.16
C CYS A 375 -4.58 -20.24 -2.37
N VAL A 376 -3.52 -19.52 -2.02
CA VAL A 376 -2.38 -20.04 -1.24
C VAL A 376 -2.38 -19.41 0.13
N THR A 377 -2.51 -20.22 1.18
CA THR A 377 -2.49 -19.77 2.59
C THR A 377 -1.30 -20.35 3.35
N GLY A 378 -0.93 -19.78 4.49
CA GLY A 378 0.15 -20.30 5.33
C GLY A 378 1.19 -19.22 5.58
N THR A 379 2.42 -19.63 5.89
CA THR A 379 3.49 -18.69 6.27
C THR A 379 4.30 -18.23 5.05
N ALA A 380 4.68 -16.96 5.04
CA ALA A 380 5.36 -16.35 3.89
C ALA A 380 6.76 -16.94 3.61
N GLU A 381 7.42 -17.48 4.62
CA GLU A 381 8.77 -18.05 4.55
C GLU A 381 8.85 -19.26 3.63
N CYS A 382 7.75 -20.02 3.51
CA CYS A 382 7.72 -21.27 2.77
C CYS A 382 7.53 -21.10 1.25
N ILE A 383 7.34 -19.87 0.74
CA ILE A 383 6.98 -19.63 -0.66
C ILE A 383 8.01 -20.18 -1.66
N ASN A 384 9.30 -19.89 -1.44
CA ASN A 384 10.33 -20.27 -2.41
C ASN A 384 10.73 -21.74 -2.34
N LYS A 385 10.53 -22.41 -1.20
CA LYS A 385 10.92 -23.81 -1.00
C LYS A 385 9.80 -24.80 -1.29
N VAL A 386 8.61 -24.52 -0.74
CA VAL A 386 7.50 -25.48 -0.71
C VAL A 386 6.45 -25.13 -1.76
N TRP A 387 5.98 -23.89 -1.78
CA TRP A 387 4.98 -23.46 -2.77
C TRP A 387 5.52 -23.52 -4.19
N ALA A 388 6.77 -23.12 -4.43
CA ALA A 388 7.38 -23.14 -5.76
C ALA A 388 7.27 -24.50 -6.46
N GLN A 389 7.53 -25.60 -5.74
CA GLN A 389 7.39 -26.95 -6.28
C GLN A 389 5.93 -27.31 -6.60
N THR A 390 5.01 -26.89 -5.72
CA THR A 390 3.57 -27.15 -5.88
C THR A 390 3.00 -26.40 -7.08
N ASP A 391 3.37 -25.15 -7.29
CA ASP A 391 2.92 -24.35 -8.44
C ASP A 391 3.42 -24.90 -9.77
N VAL A 392 4.70 -25.31 -9.87
CA VAL A 392 5.22 -25.94 -11.10
C VAL A 392 4.38 -27.17 -11.47
N ASN A 393 4.08 -28.01 -10.47
CA ASN A 393 3.25 -29.18 -10.68
C ASN A 393 1.81 -28.81 -11.09
N LEU A 394 1.19 -27.80 -10.47
CA LEU A 394 -0.15 -27.33 -10.83
C LEU A 394 -0.20 -26.75 -12.24
N ARG A 395 0.77 -25.90 -12.61
CA ARG A 395 0.83 -25.26 -13.93
C ARG A 395 1.03 -26.27 -15.05
N ASN A 396 1.91 -27.25 -14.84
CA ASN A 396 2.14 -28.34 -15.80
C ASN A 396 0.85 -29.14 -16.05
N ARG A 397 0.08 -29.43 -15.00
CA ARG A 397 -1.19 -30.18 -15.11
C ARG A 397 -2.36 -29.37 -15.66
N LEU A 398 -2.42 -28.08 -15.36
CA LEU A 398 -3.51 -27.19 -15.77
C LEU A 398 -3.23 -26.46 -17.09
N HIS A 399 -2.07 -26.71 -17.72
CA HIS A 399 -1.62 -26.05 -18.96
C HIS A 399 -1.57 -24.52 -18.85
N GLY A 400 -1.13 -23.99 -17.69
CA GLY A 400 -0.75 -22.58 -17.53
C GLY A 400 -1.85 -21.56 -17.23
N ASP A 401 -3.14 -21.86 -17.41
CA ASP A 401 -4.27 -20.91 -17.22
C ASP A 401 -4.73 -20.75 -15.75
N ILE A 402 -3.81 -20.36 -14.87
CA ILE A 402 -4.13 -20.12 -13.46
C ILE A 402 -3.76 -18.71 -13.00
N ASP A 403 -4.62 -18.12 -12.17
CA ASP A 403 -4.27 -16.97 -11.34
C ASP A 403 -3.92 -17.43 -9.92
N THR A 404 -2.77 -16.98 -9.42
CA THR A 404 -2.26 -17.35 -8.10
C THR A 404 -2.44 -16.18 -7.13
N PHE A 405 -3.12 -16.45 -6.02
CA PHE A 405 -3.43 -15.52 -4.95
C PHE A 405 -2.69 -15.96 -3.68
N LEU A 406 -1.58 -15.30 -3.38
CA LEU A 406 -0.83 -15.52 -2.14
C LEU A 406 -1.50 -14.72 -1.02
N PHE A 407 -2.09 -15.41 -0.04
CA PHE A 407 -2.72 -14.82 1.15
C PHE A 407 -2.04 -15.40 2.40
N LEU A 408 -0.94 -14.78 2.81
CA LEU A 408 0.04 -15.40 3.71
C LEU A 408 0.16 -14.62 5.01
N SER A 409 0.32 -15.33 6.12
CA SER A 409 0.69 -14.71 7.39
C SER A 409 2.17 -14.29 7.32
N SER A 410 2.45 -13.08 7.81
CA SER A 410 3.79 -12.58 8.09
C SER A 410 4.24 -12.86 9.52
N SER A 411 3.50 -13.63 10.31
CA SER A 411 3.92 -14.04 11.65
C SER A 411 4.64 -15.41 11.60
N SER A 412 5.66 -15.59 12.44
CA SER A 412 6.37 -16.88 12.54
C SER A 412 5.56 -17.85 13.42
N PRO A 413 5.33 -19.10 12.98
CA PRO A 413 4.62 -20.09 13.79
C PRO A 413 5.44 -20.57 14.99
N ASN A 414 6.77 -20.37 14.98
CA ASN A 414 7.66 -20.82 16.03
C ASN A 414 8.52 -19.66 16.57
N ARG A 415 8.18 -19.16 17.77
CA ARG A 415 8.89 -18.07 18.46
C ARG A 415 10.34 -18.42 18.84
N SER A 416 10.72 -19.70 18.75
CA SER A 416 12.05 -20.20 19.11
C SER A 416 13.08 -20.22 17.97
N LEU A 417 12.65 -19.99 16.72
CA LEU A 417 13.57 -19.91 15.56
C LEU A 417 13.88 -18.44 15.22
N PRO A 418 15.05 -18.16 14.63
CA PRO A 418 15.39 -16.81 14.19
C PRO A 418 14.33 -16.31 13.21
N LEU A 419 13.67 -15.20 13.55
CA LEU A 419 12.73 -14.54 12.66
C LEU A 419 13.45 -14.06 11.41
N ILE A 420 13.07 -14.60 10.25
CA ILE A 420 13.53 -14.08 8.96
C ILE A 420 13.06 -12.62 8.86
N PRO A 421 13.96 -11.65 8.59
CA PRO A 421 13.56 -10.25 8.50
C PRO A 421 12.41 -10.05 7.53
N LEU A 422 11.48 -9.16 7.86
CA LEU A 422 10.28 -8.96 7.05
C LEU A 422 10.59 -8.55 5.61
N ALA A 423 11.57 -7.66 5.41
CA ALA A 423 12.05 -7.28 4.08
C ALA A 423 12.44 -8.52 3.24
N THR A 424 13.12 -9.50 3.84
CA THR A 424 13.48 -10.76 3.16
C THR A 424 12.24 -11.57 2.78
N ARG A 425 11.22 -11.63 3.65
CA ARG A 425 9.96 -12.34 3.36
C ARG A 425 9.17 -11.69 2.25
N LEU A 426 9.11 -10.36 2.25
CA LEU A 426 8.55 -9.54 1.16
C LEU A 426 9.26 -9.81 -0.17
N LYS A 427 10.60 -9.79 -0.17
CA LYS A 427 11.43 -10.13 -1.35
C LYS A 427 11.10 -11.52 -1.87
N ARG A 428 11.02 -12.52 -0.99
CA ARG A 428 10.66 -13.90 -1.37
C ARG A 428 9.27 -13.94 -2.02
N ALA A 429 8.25 -13.40 -1.36
CA ALA A 429 6.88 -13.39 -1.88
C ALA A 429 6.76 -12.68 -3.24
N ARG A 430 7.51 -11.58 -3.47
CA ARG A 430 7.53 -10.84 -4.74
C ARG A 430 8.43 -11.47 -5.81
N SER A 431 9.52 -12.13 -5.43
CA SER A 431 10.40 -12.85 -6.35
C SER A 431 9.67 -13.97 -7.09
N TYR A 432 8.55 -14.42 -6.51
CA TYR A 432 7.66 -15.37 -7.11
C TYR A 432 6.92 -14.80 -8.33
N LYS A 433 7.54 -14.91 -9.51
CA LYS A 433 7.08 -14.29 -10.77
C LYS A 433 5.66 -14.70 -11.17
N ASN A 434 5.21 -15.88 -10.75
CA ASN A 434 3.92 -16.46 -11.15
C ASN A 434 2.74 -16.04 -10.24
N THR A 435 2.92 -15.03 -9.39
CA THR A 435 1.83 -14.49 -8.56
C THR A 435 1.00 -13.45 -9.32
N THR A 436 -0.32 -13.55 -9.16
CA THR A 436 -1.28 -12.53 -9.60
C THR A 436 -1.47 -11.48 -8.51
N VAL A 437 -1.73 -11.92 -7.27
CA VAL A 437 -1.89 -11.06 -6.10
C VAL A 437 -1.15 -11.61 -4.89
N THR A 438 -0.49 -10.73 -4.14
CA THR A 438 0.12 -11.01 -2.84
C THR A 438 -0.54 -10.17 -1.76
N ILE A 439 -0.96 -10.82 -0.69
CA ILE A 439 -1.44 -10.22 0.56
C ILE A 439 -0.62 -10.84 1.69
N LEU A 440 0.10 -10.00 2.44
CA LEU A 440 0.68 -10.37 3.73
C LEU A 440 -0.06 -9.64 4.86
N TYR A 441 -0.42 -10.39 5.90
CA TYR A 441 -1.15 -9.92 7.07
C TYR A 441 -0.49 -10.44 8.35
N GLU A 442 -0.68 -9.72 9.46
CA GLU A 442 -0.30 -10.24 10.78
C GLU A 442 -1.42 -11.09 11.41
N ASP A 443 -1.01 -12.08 12.19
CA ASP A 443 -1.89 -12.98 12.90
C ASP A 443 -2.91 -12.21 13.76
N ARG A 444 -4.19 -12.39 13.42
CA ARG A 444 -5.31 -11.75 14.13
C ARG A 444 -5.50 -12.39 15.51
N VAL A 445 -5.75 -11.54 16.51
CA VAL A 445 -6.36 -11.99 17.77
C VAL A 445 -7.83 -12.27 17.51
N ILE A 446 -8.18 -13.54 17.53
CA ILE A 446 -9.54 -14.01 17.30
C ILE A 446 -10.22 -14.18 18.66
N ASP A 447 -11.26 -13.39 18.90
CA ASP A 447 -12.28 -13.74 19.88
C ASP A 447 -13.32 -14.63 19.17
N THR A 448 -13.69 -15.74 19.80
CA THR A 448 -14.61 -16.72 19.19
C THR A 448 -16.08 -16.42 19.52
N ASP A 449 -16.36 -15.41 20.36
CA ASP A 449 -17.71 -14.93 20.72
C ASP A 449 -18.69 -16.08 21.04
N ILE A 450 -18.22 -17.11 21.75
CA ILE A 450 -19.03 -18.28 22.15
C ILE A 450 -20.05 -17.84 23.21
N PRO A 451 -21.36 -17.94 22.97
CA PRO A 451 -22.37 -17.52 23.93
C PRO A 451 -22.33 -18.30 25.23
N ALA A 452 -22.59 -17.56 26.31
CA ALA A 452 -22.56 -18.07 27.67
C ALA A 452 -23.63 -19.15 27.93
N ASP A 453 -24.65 -19.28 27.08
CA ASP A 453 -25.77 -20.22 27.20
C ASP A 453 -25.54 -21.55 26.46
N CYS A 454 -24.43 -21.73 25.73
CA CYS A 454 -24.12 -23.00 25.08
C CYS A 454 -24.16 -24.19 26.07
N PRO A 455 -24.62 -25.39 25.69
CA PRO A 455 -24.59 -26.54 26.60
C PRO A 455 -23.17 -26.84 27.11
N PRO A 456 -22.97 -27.34 28.35
CA PRO A 456 -21.64 -27.53 28.95
C PRO A 456 -20.67 -28.36 28.09
N GLN A 457 -21.19 -29.31 27.31
CA GLN A 457 -20.39 -30.11 26.37
C GLN A 457 -19.85 -29.31 25.15
N TYR A 458 -20.36 -28.09 24.92
CA TYR A 458 -19.96 -27.17 23.87
C TYR A 458 -19.36 -25.86 24.43
N ARG A 459 -19.34 -25.67 25.76
CA ARG A 459 -18.63 -24.56 26.41
C ARG A 459 -17.15 -24.88 26.48
N LEU A 460 -16.31 -23.91 26.13
CA LEU A 460 -14.90 -23.97 26.48
C LEU A 460 -14.77 -24.10 28.01
N SER A 461 -13.98 -25.07 28.49
CA SER A 461 -13.59 -25.14 29.89
C SER A 461 -12.95 -23.82 30.29
N ARG A 462 -13.43 -23.18 31.38
CA ARG A 462 -12.93 -21.88 31.89
C ARG A 462 -11.43 -21.86 32.24
N HIS A 463 -10.74 -23.01 32.15
CA HIS A 463 -9.33 -23.15 32.49
C HIS A 463 -8.46 -23.79 31.39
N ASN A 464 -8.99 -24.03 30.18
CA ASN A 464 -8.16 -24.44 29.03
C ASN A 464 -7.93 -23.25 28.09
N THR A 465 -6.78 -22.59 28.22
CA THR A 465 -6.21 -21.78 27.14
C THR A 465 -5.82 -22.72 26.00
N TYR A 466 -6.61 -22.78 24.93
CA TYR A 466 -6.16 -23.47 23.72
C TYR A 466 -4.96 -22.73 23.12
N SER A 467 -3.90 -23.49 22.83
CA SER A 467 -2.70 -23.04 22.11
C SER A 467 -2.92 -22.89 20.60
N ASP A 468 -4.06 -23.34 20.06
CA ASP A 468 -4.26 -23.50 18.61
C ASP A 468 -4.91 -22.27 17.95
N SER A 469 -4.48 -21.06 18.35
CA SER A 469 -4.80 -19.80 17.65
C SER A 469 -4.58 -19.93 16.13
N TYR A 470 -3.58 -20.71 15.72
CA TYR A 470 -3.25 -21.01 14.34
C TYR A 470 -4.37 -21.71 13.54
N TYR A 471 -5.17 -22.58 14.16
CA TYR A 471 -6.27 -23.24 13.44
C TYR A 471 -7.36 -22.24 13.07
N PHE A 472 -7.78 -21.42 14.02
CA PHE A 472 -8.79 -20.38 13.79
C PHE A 472 -8.29 -19.33 12.79
N GLN A 473 -7.03 -18.92 12.91
CA GLN A 473 -6.39 -18.04 11.93
C GLN A 473 -6.38 -18.66 10.53
N GLN A 474 -6.09 -19.95 10.41
CA GLN A 474 -6.15 -20.64 9.13
C GLN A 474 -7.57 -20.66 8.55
N LEU A 475 -8.59 -20.95 9.36
CA LEU A 475 -9.98 -20.92 8.91
C LEU A 475 -10.40 -19.53 8.43
N TRP A 476 -10.04 -18.50 9.19
CA TRP A 476 -10.28 -17.11 8.82
C TRP A 476 -9.57 -16.76 7.50
N ALA A 477 -8.29 -17.12 7.36
CA ALA A 477 -7.50 -16.87 6.16
C ALA A 477 -8.09 -17.53 4.91
N LEU A 478 -8.67 -18.73 5.04
CA LEU A 478 -9.39 -19.38 3.94
C LEU A 478 -10.60 -18.56 3.50
N ALA A 479 -11.42 -18.11 4.44
CA ALA A 479 -12.61 -17.34 4.14
C ALA A 479 -12.25 -16.00 3.48
N GLU A 480 -11.25 -15.30 4.03
CA GLU A 480 -10.75 -14.04 3.48
C GLU A 480 -10.16 -14.18 2.09
N CYS A 481 -9.37 -15.22 1.85
CA CYS A 481 -8.81 -15.48 0.54
C CYS A 481 -9.91 -15.83 -0.48
N TYR A 482 -10.94 -16.60 -0.10
CA TYR A 482 -12.08 -16.87 -0.97
C TYR A 482 -12.85 -15.61 -1.32
N ASN A 483 -13.22 -14.79 -0.32
CA ASN A 483 -13.91 -13.52 -0.54
C ASN A 483 -13.09 -12.61 -1.46
N PHE A 484 -11.78 -12.59 -1.26
CA PHE A 484 -10.88 -11.80 -2.08
C PHE A 484 -10.85 -12.27 -3.54
N VAL A 485 -10.74 -13.57 -3.79
CA VAL A 485 -10.78 -14.12 -5.16
C VAL A 485 -12.12 -13.78 -5.83
N LYS A 486 -13.24 -13.83 -5.11
CA LYS A 486 -14.57 -13.45 -5.62
C LYS A 486 -14.67 -11.96 -5.95
N ASP A 487 -14.11 -11.10 -5.11
CA ASP A 487 -14.02 -9.66 -5.39
C ASP A 487 -13.14 -9.38 -6.61
N TYR A 488 -11.99 -10.05 -6.73
CA TYR A 488 -11.12 -9.95 -7.90
C TYR A 488 -11.81 -10.44 -9.18
N GLU A 489 -12.51 -11.57 -9.12
CA GLU A 489 -13.30 -12.13 -10.24
C GLU A 489 -14.29 -11.09 -10.78
N LYS A 490 -15.00 -10.40 -9.88
CA LYS A 490 -15.94 -9.32 -10.23
C LYS A 490 -15.22 -8.09 -10.79
N ARG A 491 -14.17 -7.59 -10.12
CA ARG A 491 -13.49 -6.33 -10.50
C ARG A 491 -12.69 -6.44 -11.79
N SER A 492 -12.07 -7.58 -12.02
CA SER A 492 -11.22 -7.85 -13.19
C SER A 492 -12.00 -8.45 -14.35
N ASN A 493 -13.33 -8.63 -14.19
CA ASN A 493 -14.21 -9.30 -15.14
C ASN A 493 -13.66 -10.66 -15.63
N VAL A 494 -13.16 -11.46 -14.68
CA VAL A 494 -12.68 -12.83 -14.93
C VAL A 494 -13.77 -13.81 -14.53
N LYS A 495 -13.82 -15.00 -15.12
CA LYS A 495 -14.66 -16.10 -14.62
C LYS A 495 -13.82 -17.36 -14.45
N TYR A 496 -13.78 -17.89 -13.23
CA TYR A 496 -13.01 -19.10 -12.90
C TYR A 496 -13.90 -20.34 -12.93
N GLN A 497 -13.44 -21.40 -13.60
CA GLN A 497 -14.13 -22.69 -13.61
C GLN A 497 -13.81 -23.53 -12.37
N LEU A 498 -12.52 -23.52 -11.97
CA LEU A 498 -12.00 -24.26 -10.83
C LEU A 498 -11.50 -23.31 -9.74
N PHE A 499 -11.58 -23.76 -8.49
CA PHE A 499 -10.96 -23.11 -7.37
C PHE A 499 -10.08 -24.13 -6.62
N ILE A 500 -8.84 -23.75 -6.35
CA ILE A 500 -7.84 -24.59 -5.70
C ILE A 500 -7.37 -23.88 -4.44
N HIS A 501 -7.37 -24.58 -3.32
CA HIS A 501 -6.70 -24.16 -2.11
C HIS A 501 -5.42 -24.96 -1.93
N ALA A 502 -4.32 -24.28 -1.65
CA ALA A 502 -3.05 -24.88 -1.30
C ALA A 502 -2.43 -24.21 -0.08
N ARG A 503 -1.66 -24.95 0.71
CA ARG A 503 -0.84 -24.41 1.78
C ARG A 503 0.57 -24.12 1.28
N ALA A 504 1.09 -22.93 1.57
CA ALA A 504 2.47 -22.55 1.24
C ALA A 504 3.49 -23.36 2.04
N ASP A 505 3.10 -23.88 3.20
CA ASP A 505 3.92 -24.56 4.20
C ASP A 505 3.72 -26.08 4.21
N VAL A 506 3.08 -26.64 3.18
CA VAL A 506 2.94 -28.08 2.97
C VAL A 506 3.37 -28.42 1.55
N VAL A 507 4.17 -29.48 1.37
CA VAL A 507 4.42 -30.09 0.05
C VAL A 507 3.37 -31.17 -0.21
N PRO A 508 2.26 -30.89 -0.91
CA PRO A 508 1.31 -31.92 -1.29
C PRO A 508 1.85 -32.78 -2.44
N GLN A 509 1.59 -34.09 -2.40
CA GLN A 509 1.72 -34.92 -3.60
C GLN A 509 0.48 -34.71 -4.49
N MET A 510 0.71 -34.45 -5.78
CA MET A 510 -0.40 -34.30 -6.72
C MET A 510 -1.07 -35.65 -7.00
N PRO A 511 -2.40 -35.76 -6.95
CA PRO A 511 -3.06 -37.06 -7.05
C PRO A 511 -3.02 -37.59 -8.50
N SER A 512 -2.74 -38.88 -8.70
CA SER A 512 -2.56 -39.52 -10.02
C SER A 512 -3.83 -39.47 -10.90
N ASN A 513 -5.01 -39.29 -10.31
CA ASN A 513 -6.29 -39.19 -11.01
C ASN A 513 -6.60 -37.80 -11.61
N PHE A 514 -5.75 -36.79 -11.38
CA PHE A 514 -5.90 -35.45 -11.94
C PHE A 514 -5.86 -35.44 -13.49
N ASP A 515 -5.20 -36.42 -14.10
CA ASP A 515 -4.93 -36.53 -15.54
C ASP A 515 -5.94 -37.44 -16.28
N ARG A 516 -6.99 -37.96 -15.61
CA ARG A 516 -7.96 -38.87 -16.27
C ARG A 516 -8.73 -38.14 -17.38
N LYS A 517 -8.56 -38.57 -18.63
CA LYS A 517 -9.49 -38.24 -19.73
C LYS A 517 -10.83 -38.90 -19.44
N GLY A 518 -11.77 -38.09 -18.96
CA GLY A 518 -13.11 -38.47 -18.53
C GLY A 518 -13.54 -37.48 -17.46
N ALA A 519 -14.83 -37.16 -17.39
CA ALA A 519 -15.35 -36.23 -16.39
C ALA A 519 -15.12 -36.78 -14.98
N LEU A 520 -13.96 -36.47 -14.39
CA LEU A 520 -13.96 -36.02 -13.01
C LEU A 520 -15.06 -34.95 -13.02
N HIS A 521 -16.23 -35.23 -12.45
CA HIS A 521 -17.30 -34.24 -12.39
C HIS A 521 -16.81 -33.14 -11.42
N VAL A 522 -15.86 -32.33 -11.87
CA VAL A 522 -15.42 -31.05 -11.31
C VAL A 522 -16.57 -30.05 -11.29
N ASN A 523 -17.80 -30.47 -11.63
CA ASN A 523 -19.02 -29.74 -11.40
C ASN A 523 -19.73 -30.15 -10.09
N THR A 524 -19.35 -31.24 -9.40
CA THR A 524 -20.09 -31.75 -8.21
C THR A 524 -19.24 -32.38 -7.09
N THR A 525 -17.93 -32.54 -7.28
CA THR A 525 -17.06 -33.28 -6.35
C THR A 525 -15.92 -32.40 -5.85
N LEU A 526 -15.61 -32.47 -4.54
CA LEU A 526 -14.39 -31.90 -3.97
C LEU A 526 -13.32 -33.00 -3.85
N LEU A 527 -12.11 -32.70 -4.31
CA LEU A 527 -10.94 -33.55 -4.12
C LEU A 527 -10.14 -33.05 -2.92
N ILE A 528 -10.04 -33.87 -1.88
CA ILE A 528 -9.26 -33.58 -0.66
C ILE A 528 -8.28 -34.74 -0.46
N LEU A 529 -6.99 -34.44 -0.38
CA LEU A 529 -5.95 -35.46 -0.18
C LEU A 529 -6.03 -36.11 1.21
N ARG A 530 -5.53 -37.34 1.37
CA ARG A 530 -5.42 -38.01 2.67
C ARG A 530 -4.12 -37.64 3.38
N ASN A 531 -4.16 -37.54 4.70
CA ASN A 531 -2.97 -37.40 5.56
C ASN A 531 -2.43 -38.80 5.92
N ARG A 532 -1.10 -38.95 6.03
CA ARG A 532 -0.42 -40.19 6.43
C ARG A 532 -0.61 -40.52 7.91
N TYR A 533 -0.75 -39.50 8.77
CA TYR A 533 -0.86 -39.65 10.23
C TYR A 533 -2.31 -39.72 10.73
N PHE A 534 -3.25 -39.15 9.96
CA PHE A 534 -4.69 -39.23 10.22
C PHE A 534 -5.42 -39.69 8.94
N PRO A 535 -5.96 -40.91 8.88
CA PRO A 535 -6.49 -41.51 7.65
C PRO A 535 -7.71 -40.80 7.01
N ALA A 536 -8.20 -39.69 7.58
CA ALA A 536 -9.44 -39.03 7.20
C ALA A 536 -9.29 -38.02 6.05
N LEU A 537 -8.62 -36.88 6.25
CA LEU A 537 -8.48 -35.76 5.28
C LEU A 537 -7.22 -34.93 5.59
N HIS A 538 -6.64 -34.23 4.59
CA HIS A 538 -5.52 -33.31 4.74
C HIS A 538 -5.86 -31.91 4.21
N ASN A 539 -5.72 -30.86 5.05
CA ASN A 539 -6.10 -29.48 4.73
C ASN A 539 -5.03 -28.71 3.89
N GLY A 540 -4.11 -29.42 3.25
CA GLY A 540 -2.97 -28.81 2.54
C GLY A 540 -3.14 -28.59 1.04
N LEU A 541 -4.01 -29.38 0.37
CA LEU A 541 -4.36 -29.17 -1.02
C LEU A 541 -5.78 -29.70 -1.25
N VAL A 542 -6.66 -28.80 -1.73
CA VAL A 542 -8.05 -29.11 -2.04
C VAL A 542 -8.43 -28.43 -3.34
N LEU A 543 -9.16 -29.13 -4.21
CA LEU A 543 -9.68 -28.53 -5.43
C LEU A 543 -11.10 -28.96 -5.74
N GLY A 544 -11.79 -28.08 -6.45
CA GLY A 544 -13.10 -28.36 -6.99
C GLY A 544 -13.75 -27.17 -7.68
N PRO A 545 -15.01 -27.31 -8.09
CA PRO A 545 -15.81 -26.20 -8.61
C PRO A 545 -15.95 -25.08 -7.58
N ILE A 546 -15.85 -23.83 -8.04
CA ILE A 546 -15.92 -22.64 -7.17
C ILE A 546 -17.19 -22.59 -6.30
N LYS A 547 -18.32 -23.08 -6.82
CA LYS A 547 -19.61 -23.18 -6.12
C LYS A 547 -19.51 -24.06 -4.87
N PHE A 548 -18.75 -25.15 -4.94
CA PHE A 548 -18.62 -26.11 -3.85
C PHE A 548 -17.45 -25.77 -2.94
N MET A 549 -16.38 -25.19 -3.49
CA MET A 549 -15.26 -24.66 -2.70
C MET A 549 -15.71 -23.56 -1.73
N TYR A 550 -16.81 -22.86 -2.01
CA TYR A 550 -17.48 -21.97 -1.04
C TYR A 550 -17.59 -22.62 0.34
N HIS A 551 -18.24 -23.79 0.44
CA HIS A 551 -18.47 -24.43 1.74
C HIS A 551 -17.18 -24.75 2.48
N TYR A 552 -16.16 -25.24 1.76
CA TYR A 552 -14.86 -25.55 2.33
C TYR A 552 -14.13 -24.28 2.80
N MET A 553 -14.06 -23.25 1.97
CA MET A 553 -13.27 -22.04 2.25
C MET A 553 -13.93 -21.16 3.31
N THR A 554 -15.26 -21.05 3.32
CA THR A 554 -16.01 -20.13 4.18
C THR A 554 -16.52 -20.78 5.47
N ARG A 555 -16.00 -21.96 5.82
CA ARG A 555 -16.38 -22.69 7.05
C ARG A 555 -16.09 -21.92 8.34
N TRP A 556 -15.20 -20.93 8.28
CA TRP A 556 -15.06 -19.92 9.32
C TRP A 556 -16.41 -19.35 9.80
N TYR A 557 -17.31 -18.97 8.88
CA TYR A 557 -18.62 -18.41 9.23
C TYR A 557 -19.59 -19.42 9.83
N SER A 558 -19.25 -20.72 9.77
CA SER A 558 -20.05 -21.79 10.36
C SER A 558 -19.62 -22.14 11.79
N LEU A 559 -18.57 -21.51 12.32
CA LEU A 559 -18.16 -21.59 13.73
C LEU A 559 -19.18 -20.90 14.66
N GLY A 560 -20.47 -20.96 14.33
CA GLY A 560 -21.55 -20.33 15.09
C GLY A 560 -21.55 -20.74 16.56
N PRO A 561 -22.43 -20.13 17.37
CA PRO A 561 -22.19 -19.89 18.78
C PRO A 561 -21.83 -21.12 19.63
N CYS A 562 -22.29 -22.32 19.28
CA CYS A 562 -22.04 -23.55 20.05
C CYS A 562 -21.42 -24.71 19.25
N LEU A 563 -20.87 -24.45 18.05
CA LEU A 563 -20.30 -25.49 17.19
C LEU A 563 -18.84 -25.79 17.57
N LEU A 564 -18.66 -26.48 18.69
CA LEU A 564 -17.38 -27.02 19.15
C LEU A 564 -17.51 -28.50 19.51
N GLU A 565 -18.11 -29.31 18.64
CA GLU A 565 -18.04 -30.78 18.80
C GLU A 565 -16.56 -31.20 18.80
N SER A 566 -16.05 -31.51 20.00
CA SER A 566 -14.76 -32.13 20.30
C SER A 566 -13.69 -31.86 19.23
N MET A 567 -13.15 -30.63 19.21
CA MET A 567 -12.00 -30.24 18.38
C MET A 567 -10.70 -30.90 18.86
N GLN A 568 -10.70 -32.22 19.05
CA GLN A 568 -9.47 -32.96 19.35
C GLN A 568 -8.53 -32.96 18.14
N HIS A 569 -9.06 -32.85 16.90
CA HIS A 569 -8.27 -32.74 15.65
C HIS A 569 -8.96 -31.89 14.56
N SER A 570 -8.19 -31.03 13.89
CA SER A 570 -8.63 -30.08 12.87
C SER A 570 -9.27 -30.74 11.63
N GLU A 571 -8.76 -31.91 11.27
CA GLU A 571 -9.13 -32.73 10.12
C GLU A 571 -10.44 -33.51 10.34
N ALA A 572 -10.69 -33.97 11.57
CA ALA A 572 -11.93 -34.63 11.95
C ALA A 572 -13.10 -33.63 11.91
N SER A 573 -12.85 -32.41 12.41
CA SER A 573 -13.79 -31.29 12.37
C SER A 573 -14.19 -30.94 10.93
N LEU A 574 -13.23 -30.90 10.01
CA LEU A 574 -13.48 -30.69 8.57
C LEU A 574 -14.39 -31.77 7.97
N LEU A 575 -14.15 -33.04 8.28
CA LEU A 575 -14.95 -34.15 7.75
C LEU A 575 -16.40 -34.09 8.23
N ILE A 576 -16.61 -33.84 9.53
CA ILE A 576 -17.93 -33.71 10.14
C ILE A 576 -18.67 -32.53 9.51
N TYR A 577 -18.01 -31.37 9.41
CA TYR A 577 -18.58 -30.18 8.81
C TYR A 577 -19.06 -30.42 7.37
N LEU A 578 -18.19 -30.98 6.51
CA LEU A 578 -18.57 -31.25 5.12
C LEU A 578 -19.73 -32.26 5.01
N LYS A 579 -19.76 -33.30 5.85
CA LYS A 579 -20.87 -34.28 5.87
C LYS A 579 -22.19 -33.68 6.38
N ARG A 580 -22.12 -32.83 7.40
CA ARG A 580 -23.30 -32.28 8.10
C ARG A 580 -23.97 -31.18 7.29
N PHE A 581 -23.19 -30.30 6.68
CA PHE A 581 -23.70 -29.09 6.04
C PHE A 581 -23.76 -29.16 4.52
N THR A 582 -23.30 -30.25 3.90
CA THR A 582 -23.25 -30.35 2.44
C THR A 582 -23.58 -31.75 1.92
N LYS A 583 -24.20 -31.84 0.73
CA LYS A 583 -24.36 -33.10 -0.03
C LYS A 583 -23.13 -33.43 -0.89
N ILE A 584 -21.96 -32.89 -0.54
CA ILE A 584 -20.76 -32.97 -1.39
C ILE A 584 -20.21 -34.40 -1.41
N ARG A 585 -19.97 -34.91 -2.62
CA ARG A 585 -19.17 -36.12 -2.78
C ARG A 585 -17.71 -35.76 -2.54
N ILE A 586 -17.11 -36.34 -1.51
CA ILE A 586 -15.68 -36.30 -1.26
C ILE A 586 -15.09 -37.54 -1.90
N ASP A 587 -14.32 -37.37 -2.98
CA ASP A 587 -13.59 -38.49 -3.55
C ASP A 587 -12.39 -38.80 -2.65
N ARG A 588 -12.37 -40.01 -2.10
CA ARG A 588 -11.36 -40.50 -1.15
C ARG A 588 -10.33 -41.41 -1.81
N ILE A 589 -10.39 -41.61 -3.14
CA ILE A 589 -9.65 -42.62 -3.90
C ILE A 589 -8.36 -42.01 -4.49
N SER A 590 -7.51 -41.38 -3.67
CA SER A 590 -6.07 -41.35 -3.96
C SER A 590 -5.42 -42.46 -3.14
N THR A 591 -5.34 -43.65 -3.73
CA THR A 591 -4.73 -44.85 -3.13
C THR A 591 -3.20 -44.78 -3.05
N ASP A 592 -2.58 -43.78 -3.68
CA ASP A 592 -1.17 -43.52 -3.50
C ASP A 592 -0.97 -42.85 -2.15
N ARG A 593 -0.43 -43.61 -1.19
CA ARG A 593 0.02 -43.08 0.10
C ARG A 593 0.97 -41.93 -0.20
N ALA A 594 0.49 -40.70 -0.10
CA ALA A 594 1.39 -39.57 -0.11
C ALA A 594 2.42 -39.82 0.99
N ASN A 595 3.70 -39.90 0.62
CA ASN A 595 4.77 -39.74 1.60
C ASN A 595 4.62 -38.30 2.10
N ALA A 596 3.73 -38.11 3.07
CA ALA A 596 3.66 -36.88 3.82
C ALA A 596 5.05 -36.72 4.42
N ILE A 597 5.82 -35.79 3.85
CA ILE A 597 6.98 -35.27 4.55
C ILE A 597 6.39 -34.62 5.80
N SER A 598 7.01 -34.92 6.94
CA SER A 598 6.69 -34.30 8.22
C SER A 598 6.53 -32.79 8.03
N TYR A 599 5.62 -32.18 8.80
CA TYR A 599 5.74 -30.76 9.12
C TYR A 599 7.06 -30.61 9.87
N GLU A 600 8.18 -30.56 9.16
CA GLU A 600 9.46 -30.22 9.74
C GLU A 600 9.46 -28.69 9.81
N PRO A 601 9.40 -28.11 11.02
CA PRO A 601 9.49 -26.67 11.18
C PRO A 601 10.72 -26.13 10.43
N ASN A 602 11.78 -26.92 10.36
CA ASN A 602 13.07 -26.57 9.75
C ASN A 602 13.07 -26.53 8.21
N ILE A 603 12.05 -27.02 7.49
CA ILE A 603 12.07 -26.99 6.01
C ILE A 603 12.00 -25.54 5.51
N CYS A 604 11.16 -24.70 6.12
CA CYS A 604 10.93 -23.34 5.66
C CYS A 604 11.96 -22.32 6.17
N HIS A 605 12.65 -22.62 7.26
CA HIS A 605 13.71 -21.78 7.79
C HIS A 605 15.04 -22.15 7.08
N GLU A 606 15.83 -21.16 6.71
CA GLU A 606 17.21 -21.44 6.28
C GLU A 606 17.98 -21.87 7.53
N ASN A 607 18.58 -23.07 7.50
CA ASN A 607 19.70 -23.33 8.40
C ASN A 607 20.78 -22.32 8.02
N ASN A 608 20.94 -21.28 8.82
CA ASN A 608 22.05 -20.34 8.72
C ASN A 608 23.34 -21.10 9.05
N ASN A 609 23.85 -21.88 8.10
CA ASN A 609 25.27 -22.21 8.03
C ASN A 609 25.97 -21.01 7.39
N TYR A 610 26.16 -19.95 8.18
CA TYR A 610 27.23 -19.00 7.92
C TYR A 610 28.50 -19.63 8.50
N SER A 611 29.32 -20.20 7.62
CA SER A 611 30.75 -20.42 7.84
C SER A 611 31.52 -19.18 7.43
#